data_AF-A0A7S1Y5L6-F1
#
_entry.id   AF-A0A7S1Y5L6-F1
#
_cell.length_a   1.000
_cell.length_b   1.000
_cell.length_c   1.000
_cell.angle_alpha   90.00
_cell.angle_beta   90.00
_cell.angle_gamma   90.00
#
_symmetry.space_group_name_H-M   'P 1'
#
loop_
_entity.id
_entity.type
_entity.pdbx_description
1 polymer ?
#
loop_
_entity_poly.entity_id
_entity_poly.type
_entity_poly.pdbx_seq_one_letter_code
_entity_poly.pdbx_strand_id
1 'polypeptide(L)'
;MIGRLEVGTESNVDMAKSIKSYLMDLLPDDHYNVEGVDNTNACYGGTAALLNTLSWCQVTGRYGIVVATDTADMDVKDSAWRGASAVAMLVGPNPWIEIHPERMSCFKNTHDFLKPRYSNQISPVMQTKASMDYYVHALDYTLEKMKQEHLIDAEAFDAFVFHD
;
A
#
# COMPACT_ATOMS: atom_id res chain seq x y z
N MET A 1 -18.30 8.77 -12.87
CA MET A 1 -18.20 7.31 -13.06
C MET A 1 -16.75 6.91 -12.76
N ILE A 2 -16.54 5.90 -11.89
CA ILE A 2 -15.20 5.39 -11.55
C ILE A 2 -14.54 4.79 -12.80
N GLY A 3 -13.23 4.93 -12.99
CA GLY A 3 -12.53 4.29 -14.10
C GLY A 3 -11.35 3.44 -13.71
N ARG A 4 -11.02 3.42 -12.42
CA ARG A 4 -9.95 2.61 -11.88
C ARG A 4 -10.31 2.15 -10.48
N LEU A 5 -10.00 0.90 -10.18
CA LEU A 5 -10.11 0.30 -8.87
C LEU A 5 -8.84 -0.52 -8.65
N GLU A 6 -7.97 -0.07 -7.75
CA GLU A 6 -6.78 -0.81 -7.35
C GLU A 6 -6.86 -1.24 -5.90
N VAL A 7 -6.30 -2.41 -5.62
CA VAL A 7 -6.20 -2.93 -4.25
C VAL A 7 -4.73 -3.03 -3.88
N GLY A 8 -4.39 -2.65 -2.66
CA GLY A 8 -3.12 -2.94 -2.02
C GLY A 8 -3.32 -3.94 -0.91
N THR A 9 -2.62 -5.07 -0.97
CA THR A 9 -2.74 -6.14 0.03
C THR A 9 -1.53 -7.07 0.02
N GLU A 10 -1.24 -7.65 1.16
CA GLU A 10 -0.36 -8.82 1.35
C GLU A 10 -1.12 -10.05 1.90
N SER A 11 -2.45 -10.03 1.80
CA SER A 11 -3.38 -11.03 2.32
C SER A 11 -4.29 -11.61 1.23
N ASN A 12 -3.77 -11.75 0.01
CA ASN A 12 -4.49 -12.35 -1.11
C ASN A 12 -5.06 -13.73 -0.75
N VAL A 13 -6.35 -13.91 -1.03
CA VAL A 13 -7.06 -15.18 -0.79
C VAL A 13 -6.87 -16.21 -1.91
N ASP A 14 -6.36 -15.77 -3.06
CA ASP A 14 -6.07 -16.60 -4.23
C ASP A 14 -4.76 -16.13 -4.89
N MET A 15 -4.00 -17.07 -5.46
CA MET A 15 -2.68 -16.81 -6.06
C MET A 15 -2.75 -16.19 -7.46
N ALA A 16 -3.94 -16.07 -8.05
CA ALA A 16 -4.15 -15.51 -9.39
C ALA A 16 -5.36 -14.57 -9.44
N LYS A 17 -6.47 -14.93 -8.78
CA LYS A 17 -7.68 -14.09 -8.74
C LYS A 17 -7.50 -12.95 -7.73
N SER A 18 -7.51 -11.73 -8.24
CA SER A 18 -7.38 -10.51 -7.44
C SER A 18 -8.59 -10.25 -6.55
N ILE A 19 -8.37 -9.64 -5.38
CA ILE A 19 -9.42 -9.06 -4.53
C ILE A 19 -10.23 -8.04 -5.32
N LYS A 20 -9.56 -7.22 -6.16
CA LYS A 20 -10.21 -6.29 -7.09
C LYS A 20 -11.34 -6.93 -7.88
N SER A 21 -11.16 -8.17 -8.35
CA SER A 21 -12.18 -8.85 -9.14
C SER A 21 -13.44 -9.20 -8.35
N TYR A 22 -13.34 -9.42 -7.04
CA TYR A 22 -14.51 -9.57 -6.17
C TYR A 22 -15.20 -8.21 -5.94
N LEU A 23 -14.43 -7.13 -5.81
CA LEU A 23 -14.98 -5.79 -5.62
C LEU A 23 -15.75 -5.26 -6.86
N MET A 24 -15.51 -5.82 -8.05
CA MET A 24 -16.30 -5.51 -9.24
C MET A 24 -17.78 -5.88 -9.06
N ASP A 25 -18.12 -6.86 -8.21
CA ASP A 25 -19.51 -7.26 -7.91
C ASP A 25 -20.28 -6.16 -7.16
N LEU A 26 -19.59 -5.17 -6.60
CA LEU A 26 -20.20 -4.02 -5.92
C LEU A 26 -20.51 -2.86 -6.88
N LEU A 27 -19.99 -2.91 -8.11
CA LEU A 27 -20.26 -1.91 -9.13
C LEU A 27 -21.53 -2.28 -9.90
N PRO A 28 -22.22 -1.31 -10.54
CA PRO A 28 -23.37 -1.60 -11.38
C PRO A 28 -23.06 -2.66 -12.45
N ASP A 29 -24.04 -3.49 -12.77
CA ASP A 29 -23.89 -4.65 -13.66
C ASP A 29 -23.36 -4.29 -15.06
N ASP A 30 -23.45 -3.05 -15.53
CA ASP A 30 -22.96 -2.61 -16.84
C ASP A 30 -21.58 -1.91 -16.78
N HIS A 31 -20.97 -1.84 -15.60
CA HIS A 31 -19.77 -1.03 -15.36
C HIS A 31 -18.47 -1.85 -15.34
N TYR A 32 -18.15 -2.49 -16.46
CA TYR A 32 -16.98 -3.36 -16.59
C TYR A 32 -15.67 -2.62 -16.94
N ASN A 33 -15.75 -1.42 -17.52
CA ASN A 33 -14.60 -0.65 -17.99
C ASN A 33 -13.91 0.11 -16.84
N VAL A 34 -13.30 -0.66 -15.93
CA VAL A 34 -12.61 -0.19 -14.73
C VAL A 34 -11.23 -0.85 -14.66
N GLU A 35 -10.19 -0.06 -14.91
CA GLU A 35 -8.79 -0.51 -14.84
C GLU A 35 -8.37 -0.85 -13.40
N GLY A 36 -7.18 -1.44 -13.24
CA GLY A 36 -6.58 -1.73 -11.94
C GLY A 36 -6.65 -3.21 -11.55
N VAL A 37 -5.72 -3.57 -10.66
CA VAL A 37 -5.43 -4.92 -10.15
C VAL A 37 -4.98 -4.82 -8.69
N ASP A 38 -4.57 -5.94 -8.11
CA ASP A 38 -3.95 -5.97 -6.78
C ASP A 38 -2.44 -5.66 -6.88
N ASN A 39 -1.93 -4.93 -5.88
CA ASN A 39 -0.53 -4.60 -5.71
C ASN A 39 -0.03 -5.22 -4.40
N THR A 40 1.09 -5.93 -4.47
CA THR A 40 1.66 -6.66 -3.33
C THR A 40 3.11 -6.28 -3.13
N ASN A 41 3.42 -5.72 -1.95
CA ASN A 41 4.77 -5.60 -1.42
C ASN A 41 4.68 -5.33 0.08
N ALA A 42 4.36 -6.37 0.85
CA ALA A 42 4.00 -6.25 2.25
C ALA A 42 2.98 -5.11 2.49
N CYS A 43 3.11 -4.39 3.61
CA CYS A 43 2.27 -3.23 3.95
C CYS A 43 2.36 -2.05 2.96
N TYR A 44 3.32 -2.05 2.02
CA TYR A 44 3.47 -0.99 1.01
C TYR A 44 2.45 -1.09 -0.14
N GLY A 45 1.75 -2.22 -0.29
CA GLY A 45 0.82 -2.45 -1.41
C GLY A 45 -0.23 -1.34 -1.56
N GLY A 46 -0.75 -0.82 -0.45
CA GLY A 46 -1.72 0.29 -0.45
C GLY A 46 -1.14 1.60 -1.02
N THR A 47 0.09 1.93 -0.64
CA THR A 47 0.82 3.10 -1.16
C THR A 47 1.08 2.95 -2.66
N ALA A 48 1.48 1.75 -3.12
CA ALA A 48 1.68 1.49 -4.55
C ALA A 48 0.38 1.70 -5.35
N ALA A 49 -0.74 1.13 -4.87
CA ALA A 49 -2.05 1.30 -5.48
C ALA A 49 -2.51 2.77 -5.54
N LEU A 50 -2.21 3.54 -4.49
CA LEU A 50 -2.48 4.98 -4.43
C LEU A 50 -1.68 5.75 -5.49
N LEU A 51 -0.38 5.53 -5.56
CA LEU A 51 0.50 6.22 -6.52
C LEU A 51 0.11 5.89 -7.98
N ASN A 52 -0.16 4.61 -8.28
CA ASN A 52 -0.62 4.21 -9.61
C ASN A 52 -1.94 4.91 -9.98
N THR A 53 -2.88 4.97 -9.03
CA THR A 53 -4.18 5.59 -9.27
C THR A 53 -4.08 7.10 -9.44
N LEU A 54 -3.22 7.77 -8.66
CA LEU A 54 -2.93 9.20 -8.82
C LEU A 54 -2.38 9.51 -10.22
N SER A 55 -1.36 8.77 -10.67
CA SER A 55 -0.78 8.96 -12.00
C SER A 55 -1.81 8.71 -13.12
N TRP A 56 -2.67 7.70 -12.97
CA TRP A 56 -3.75 7.46 -13.92
C TRP A 56 -4.81 8.58 -13.91
N CYS A 57 -5.18 9.09 -12.73
CA CYS A 57 -6.13 10.21 -12.60
C CYS A 57 -5.59 11.48 -13.25
N GLN A 58 -4.28 11.75 -13.14
CA GLN A 58 -3.64 12.91 -13.77
C GLN A 58 -3.76 12.90 -15.30
N VAL A 59 -3.69 11.73 -15.93
CA VAL A 59 -3.80 11.59 -17.39
C VAL A 59 -5.26 11.59 -17.85
N THR A 60 -6.15 10.95 -17.09
CA THR A 60 -7.53 10.70 -17.55
C THR A 60 -8.55 11.72 -17.06
N GLY A 61 -8.27 12.42 -15.96
CA GLY A 61 -9.23 13.29 -15.25
C GLY A 61 -10.41 12.55 -14.63
N ARG A 62 -10.41 11.21 -14.63
CA ARG A 62 -11.49 10.37 -14.07
C ARG A 62 -11.17 10.03 -12.61
N TYR A 63 -12.21 9.67 -11.87
CA TYR A 63 -12.07 9.17 -10.50
C TYR A 63 -11.62 7.71 -10.48
N GLY A 64 -10.71 7.39 -9.56
CA GLY A 64 -10.31 6.04 -9.18
C GLY A 64 -10.64 5.75 -7.72
N ILE A 65 -10.73 4.47 -7.38
CA ILE A 65 -10.85 3.99 -6.00
C ILE A 65 -9.59 3.18 -5.68
N VAL A 66 -9.04 3.41 -4.49
CA VAL A 66 -7.95 2.61 -3.94
C VAL A 66 -8.44 1.94 -2.68
N VAL A 67 -8.23 0.63 -2.57
CA VAL A 67 -8.55 -0.13 -1.36
C VAL A 67 -7.26 -0.69 -0.78
N ALA A 68 -6.88 -0.27 0.41
CA ALA A 68 -5.81 -0.92 1.18
C ALA A 68 -6.49 -1.86 2.18
N THR A 69 -6.21 -3.17 2.12
CA THR A 69 -6.84 -4.14 3.01
C THR A 69 -5.91 -5.29 3.34
N ASP A 70 -5.85 -5.64 4.62
CA ASP A 70 -5.03 -6.74 5.09
C ASP A 70 -5.59 -7.39 6.34
N THR A 71 -5.18 -8.64 6.53
CA THR A 71 -5.34 -9.39 7.76
C THR A 71 -3.95 -9.85 8.22
N ALA A 72 -3.47 -9.30 9.33
CA ALA A 72 -2.32 -9.82 10.04
C ALA A 72 -2.79 -10.98 10.93
N ASP A 73 -2.44 -12.20 10.54
CA ASP A 73 -2.76 -13.40 11.31
C ASP A 73 -1.48 -14.17 11.69
N MET A 74 -1.55 -14.88 12.81
CA MET A 74 -0.41 -15.54 13.43
C MET A 74 -0.85 -16.91 13.96
N ASP A 75 0.03 -17.90 13.87
CA ASP A 75 -0.22 -19.24 14.44
C ASP A 75 -0.35 -19.20 15.97
N VAL A 76 0.24 -18.17 16.59
CA VAL A 76 0.13 -17.91 18.03
C VAL A 76 -1.20 -17.21 18.33
N LYS A 77 -2.06 -17.89 19.10
CA LYS A 77 -3.44 -17.43 19.39
C LYS A 77 -3.51 -16.02 19.97
N ASP A 78 -2.71 -15.71 20.98
CA ASP A 78 -2.76 -14.44 21.73
C ASP A 78 -1.68 -13.43 21.29
N SER A 79 -1.31 -13.46 20.00
CA SER A 79 -0.32 -12.53 19.46
C SER A 79 -0.88 -11.11 19.38
N ALA A 80 -0.16 -10.14 19.95
CA ALA A 80 -0.45 -8.71 19.82
C ALA A 80 -0.31 -8.18 18.39
N TRP A 81 0.29 -8.96 17.49
CA TRP A 81 0.52 -8.61 16.08
C TRP A 81 -0.67 -8.95 15.17
N ARG A 82 -1.77 -9.46 15.73
CA ARG A 82 -2.97 -9.78 14.97
C ARG A 82 -3.80 -8.53 14.75
N GLY A 83 -4.34 -8.39 13.55
CA GLY A 83 -5.17 -7.24 13.19
C GLY A 83 -5.82 -7.44 11.83
N ALA A 84 -6.88 -6.69 11.56
CA ALA A 84 -7.52 -6.67 10.25
C ALA A 84 -8.14 -5.30 10.00
N SER A 85 -7.94 -4.78 8.79
CA SER A 85 -8.52 -3.49 8.41
C SER A 85 -8.70 -3.39 6.89
N ALA A 86 -9.57 -2.47 6.50
CA ALA A 86 -9.74 -2.05 5.12
C ALA A 86 -10.02 -0.56 5.08
N VAL A 87 -9.33 0.16 4.20
CA VAL A 87 -9.52 1.59 3.95
C VAL A 87 -9.77 1.78 2.46
N ALA A 88 -10.84 2.50 2.11
CA ALA A 88 -11.15 2.87 0.74
C ALA A 88 -10.95 4.38 0.55
N MET A 89 -10.20 4.77 -0.49
CA MET A 89 -9.89 6.15 -0.83
C MET A 89 -10.44 6.47 -2.21
N LEU A 90 -11.17 7.58 -2.34
CA LEU A 90 -11.57 8.13 -3.64
C LEU A 90 -10.49 9.11 -4.11
N VAL A 91 -9.97 8.86 -5.32
CA VAL A 91 -8.86 9.62 -5.90
C VAL A 91 -9.34 10.28 -7.19
N GLY A 92 -9.02 11.57 -7.40
CA GLY A 92 -9.40 12.28 -8.62
C GLY A 92 -9.26 13.80 -8.50
N PRO A 93 -9.87 14.56 -9.42
CA PRO A 93 -9.76 16.01 -9.45
C PRO A 93 -10.48 16.67 -8.26
N ASN A 94 -9.97 17.85 -7.85
CA ASN A 94 -10.45 18.66 -6.72
C ASN A 94 -10.44 17.89 -5.38
N PRO A 95 -9.27 17.37 -4.95
CA PRO A 95 -9.20 16.59 -3.72
C PRO A 95 -9.33 17.47 -2.47
N TRP A 96 -9.84 16.88 -1.38
CA TRP A 96 -9.74 17.50 -0.05
C TRP A 96 -8.33 17.43 0.53
N ILE A 97 -7.57 16.40 0.16
CA ILE A 97 -6.18 16.21 0.54
C ILE A 97 -5.36 16.16 -0.74
N GLU A 98 -4.60 17.21 -1.00
CA GLU A 98 -3.69 17.26 -2.14
C GLU A 98 -2.41 16.48 -1.84
N ILE A 99 -1.97 15.65 -2.79
CA ILE A 99 -0.72 14.90 -2.69
C ILE A 99 0.30 15.60 -3.58
N HIS A 100 1.31 16.15 -2.93
CA HIS A 100 2.43 16.83 -3.57
C HIS A 100 3.31 15.85 -4.37
N PRO A 101 3.90 16.28 -5.50
CA PRO A 101 4.70 15.41 -6.35
C PRO A 101 6.03 14.98 -5.72
N GLU A 102 6.57 15.78 -4.78
CA GLU A 102 7.81 15.52 -4.05
C GLU A 102 7.64 14.26 -3.19
N ARG A 103 8.46 13.24 -3.49
CA ARG A 103 8.44 11.97 -2.79
C ARG A 103 9.78 11.27 -2.91
N MET A 104 10.07 10.45 -1.92
CA MET A 104 11.28 9.63 -1.91
C MET A 104 10.96 8.18 -1.60
N SER A 105 11.77 7.25 -2.10
CA SER A 105 11.55 5.82 -1.89
C SER A 105 12.87 5.10 -1.66
N CYS A 106 12.85 4.09 -0.80
CA CYS A 106 13.98 3.21 -0.53
C CYS A 106 13.52 1.77 -0.67
N PHE A 107 14.10 1.02 -1.62
CA PHE A 107 13.80 -0.38 -1.85
C PHE A 107 15.09 -1.19 -1.80
N LYS A 108 15.04 -2.33 -1.10
CA LYS A 108 16.17 -3.25 -0.96
C LYS A 108 15.67 -4.68 -0.98
N ASN A 109 16.43 -5.57 -1.62
CA ASN A 109 16.19 -7.00 -1.54
C ASN A 109 16.67 -7.53 -0.18
N THR A 110 15.73 -7.96 0.65
CA THR A 110 15.96 -8.42 2.03
C THR A 110 15.11 -9.66 2.32
N HIS A 111 15.46 -10.35 3.40
CA HIS A 111 14.78 -11.59 3.85
C HIS A 111 14.33 -11.47 5.30
N ASP A 112 13.93 -10.27 5.69
CA ASP A 112 13.59 -9.89 7.06
C ASP A 112 12.10 -10.15 7.38
N PHE A 113 11.20 -10.03 6.38
CA PHE A 113 9.78 -10.37 6.51
C PHE A 113 9.28 -11.04 5.23
N LEU A 114 8.77 -12.27 5.34
CA LEU A 114 8.40 -13.09 4.18
C LEU A 114 7.16 -13.95 4.48
N LYS A 115 6.28 -14.12 3.49
CA LYS A 115 5.23 -15.16 3.46
C LYS A 115 5.51 -16.14 2.30
N PRO A 116 6.31 -17.20 2.50
CA PRO A 116 6.66 -18.12 1.41
C PRO A 116 5.43 -18.84 0.85
N ARG A 117 5.36 -18.96 -0.49
CA ARG A 117 4.21 -19.54 -1.21
C ARG A 117 3.81 -20.95 -0.75
N TYR A 118 4.78 -21.77 -0.35
CA TYR A 118 4.55 -23.15 0.08
C TYR A 118 4.83 -23.32 1.58
N SER A 119 4.34 -22.38 2.38
CA SER A 119 4.39 -22.45 3.85
C SER A 119 3.19 -23.23 4.40
N ASN A 120 3.43 -24.07 5.40
CA ASN A 120 2.37 -24.70 6.20
C ASN A 120 2.00 -23.83 7.43
N GLN A 121 2.64 -22.67 7.58
CA GLN A 121 2.44 -21.73 8.69
C GLN A 121 1.68 -20.50 8.19
N ILE A 122 0.77 -19.99 9.02
CA ILE A 122 0.09 -18.71 8.80
C ILE A 122 1.06 -17.57 9.12
N SER A 123 1.90 -17.75 10.14
CA SER A 123 2.85 -16.73 10.56
C SER A 123 3.90 -16.46 9.48
N PRO A 124 4.28 -15.19 9.25
CA PRO A 124 5.39 -14.86 8.37
C PRO A 124 6.72 -15.34 8.95
N VAL A 125 7.67 -15.63 8.08
CA VAL A 125 9.08 -15.78 8.46
C VAL A 125 9.62 -14.39 8.72
N MET A 126 9.99 -14.11 9.96
CA MET A 126 10.39 -12.78 10.42
C MET A 126 11.76 -12.79 11.11
N GLN A 127 12.60 -11.81 10.80
CA GLN A 127 13.85 -11.50 11.50
C GLN A 127 13.74 -10.11 12.13
N THR A 128 13.10 -10.02 13.28
CA THR A 128 12.68 -8.75 13.92
C THR A 128 13.79 -7.69 13.97
N LYS A 129 15.02 -8.08 14.35
CA LYS A 129 16.15 -7.14 14.38
C LYS A 129 16.48 -6.58 12.99
N ALA A 130 16.59 -7.47 11.99
CA ALA A 130 16.89 -7.05 10.63
C ALA A 130 15.77 -6.17 10.05
N SER A 131 14.50 -6.49 10.32
CA SER A 131 13.36 -5.67 9.90
C SER A 131 13.42 -4.26 10.47
N MET A 132 13.73 -4.13 11.78
CA MET A 132 13.88 -2.82 12.41
C MET A 132 15.08 -2.05 11.85
N ASP A 133 16.22 -2.71 11.67
CA ASP A 133 17.43 -2.08 11.10
C ASP A 133 17.14 -1.54 9.68
N TYR A 134 16.39 -2.29 8.86
CA TYR A 134 16.00 -1.84 7.51
C TYR A 134 14.93 -0.76 7.52
N TYR A 135 13.95 -0.82 8.41
CA TYR A 135 12.91 0.21 8.54
C TYR A 135 13.53 1.57 8.86
N VAL A 136 14.41 1.63 9.88
CA VAL A 136 15.09 2.87 10.29
C VAL A 136 16.00 3.36 9.16
N HIS A 137 16.76 2.46 8.53
CA HIS A 137 17.62 2.81 7.40
C HIS A 137 16.82 3.41 6.23
N ALA A 138 15.67 2.84 5.89
CA ALA A 138 14.82 3.34 4.82
C ALA A 138 14.26 4.72 5.16
N LEU A 139 13.81 4.94 6.41
CA LEU A 139 13.33 6.23 6.89
C LEU A 139 14.43 7.30 6.77
N ASP A 140 15.60 7.05 7.37
CA ASP A 140 16.75 7.96 7.34
C ASP A 140 17.13 8.32 5.89
N TYR A 141 17.24 7.30 5.03
CA TYR A 141 17.55 7.48 3.62
C TYR A 141 16.53 8.40 2.93
N THR A 142 15.23 8.16 3.14
CA THR A 142 14.18 8.96 2.49
C THR A 142 14.17 10.41 2.97
N LEU A 143 14.39 10.67 4.25
CA LEU A 143 14.46 12.02 4.81
C LEU A 143 15.69 12.78 4.31
N GLU A 144 16.86 12.15 4.34
CA GLU A 144 18.10 12.74 3.82
C GLU A 144 17.96 13.12 2.34
N LYS A 145 17.37 12.22 1.55
CA LYS A 145 17.17 12.43 0.12
C LYS A 145 16.11 13.47 -0.19
N MET A 146 15.02 13.52 0.57
CA MET A 146 14.02 14.58 0.47
C MET A 146 14.65 15.97 0.67
N LYS A 147 15.52 16.09 1.69
CA LYS A 147 16.27 17.33 1.94
C LYS A 147 17.26 17.67 0.83
N GLN A 148 17.97 16.69 0.30
CA GLN A 148 18.97 16.90 -0.77
C GLN A 148 18.35 17.29 -2.12
N GLU A 149 17.25 16.63 -2.50
CA GLU A 149 16.68 16.73 -3.85
C GLU A 149 15.53 17.72 -3.95
N HIS A 150 14.77 17.90 -2.86
CA HIS A 150 13.61 18.79 -2.82
C HIS A 150 13.78 19.99 -1.87
N LEU A 151 14.88 20.06 -1.10
CA LEU A 151 15.13 21.11 -0.11
C LEU A 151 14.04 21.22 0.97
N ILE A 152 13.33 20.12 1.22
CA ILE A 152 12.27 20.03 2.23
C ILE A 152 12.85 19.32 3.47
N ASP A 153 12.76 19.98 4.62
CA ASP A 153 13.16 19.43 5.92
C ASP A 153 11.94 18.98 6.72
N ALA A 154 12.16 18.16 7.76
CA ALA A 154 11.12 17.67 8.67
C ALA A 154 10.34 18.83 9.33
N GLU A 155 11.00 19.96 9.59
CA GLU A 155 10.39 21.15 10.19
C GLU A 155 9.31 21.80 9.29
N ALA A 156 9.23 21.41 8.02
CA ALA A 156 8.22 21.92 7.08
C ALA A 156 6.82 21.33 7.30
N PHE A 157 6.66 20.32 8.15
CA PHE A 157 5.40 19.59 8.33
C PHE A 157 4.80 19.80 9.72
N ASP A 158 3.48 20.01 9.78
CA ASP A 158 2.73 20.10 11.04
C ASP A 158 2.59 18.74 11.75
N ALA A 159 2.64 17.65 10.98
CA ALA A 159 2.44 16.30 11.47
C ALA A 159 3.17 15.27 10.61
N PHE A 160 3.51 14.15 11.22
CA PHE A 160 4.05 12.97 10.56
C PHE A 160 3.10 11.79 10.73
N VAL A 161 2.86 11.06 9.64
CA VAL A 161 2.08 9.83 9.64
C VAL A 161 3.00 8.68 9.26
N PHE A 162 2.99 7.62 10.06
CA PHE A 162 3.83 6.45 9.87
C PHE A 162 2.96 5.20 9.71
N HIS A 163 3.54 4.17 9.10
CA HIS A 163 3.00 2.82 9.21
C HIS A 163 3.27 2.29 10.63
N ASP A 164 2.22 1.81 11.28
CA ASP A 164 2.19 1.22 12.61
C ASP A 164 2.28 -0.31 12.61
#